data_AF-A0A847JTG7-F1
#
_entry.id   AF-A0A847JTG7-F1
#
_cell.length_a   1.000
_cell.length_b   1.000
_cell.length_c   1.000
_cell.angle_alpha   90.00
_cell.angle_beta   90.00
_cell.angle_gamma   90.00
#
_symmetry.space_group_name_H-M   'P 1'
#
loop_
_entity.id
_entity.type
_entity.pdbx_description
1 polymer ?
#
loop_
_entity_poly.entity_id
_entity_poly.type
_entity_poly.pdbx_seq_one_letter_code
_entity_poly.pdbx_strand_id
1 'polypeptide(L)'
;MGAFDDYRKAQRALRNEFAGLTARLCATCPNPCCRVPARVGPVDVLLAQAGGWREDGDDRDDPVMIAIAQATSALVLDGEPLSVPCPFLRSHGCTFPDDLRPVECTAFVCRDMLAAMDARQRARVRRLVGELRRSYARLSRGFARKVPAAPDR
;
A
#
# COMPACT_ATOMS: atom_id res chain seq x y z
N MET A 1 5.67 21.37 -6.99
CA MET A 1 5.75 19.90 -6.79
C MET A 1 4.33 19.39 -6.64
N GLY A 2 3.91 18.42 -7.45
CA GLY A 2 2.51 17.93 -7.45
C GLY A 2 2.22 16.97 -6.30
N ALA A 3 0.94 16.71 -6.00
CA ALA A 3 0.54 15.76 -4.97
C ALA A 3 1.07 14.33 -5.22
N PHE A 4 1.26 13.96 -6.50
CA PHE A 4 1.83 12.68 -6.90
C PHE A 4 3.34 12.59 -6.60
N ASP A 5 4.09 13.67 -6.87
CA ASP A 5 5.52 13.75 -6.53
C ASP A 5 5.73 13.67 -5.02
N ASP A 6 4.91 14.39 -4.25
CA ASP A 6 4.92 14.36 -2.79
C ASP A 6 4.66 12.93 -2.26
N TYR A 7 3.68 12.24 -2.85
CA TYR A 7 3.35 10.86 -2.52
C TYR A 7 4.54 9.91 -2.77
N ARG A 8 5.12 9.93 -3.97
CA ARG A 8 6.27 9.07 -4.30
C ARG A 8 7.51 9.41 -3.45
N LYS A 9 7.72 10.69 -3.14
CA LYS A 9 8.81 11.13 -2.25
C LYS A 9 8.64 10.56 -0.84
N ALA A 10 7.43 10.64 -0.27
CA ALA A 10 7.14 10.09 1.06
C ALA A 10 7.27 8.56 1.08
N GLN A 11 6.79 7.87 0.03
CA GLN A 11 6.98 6.42 -0.16
C GLN A 11 8.46 6.03 -0.10
N ARG A 12 9.30 6.63 -0.95
CA ARG A 12 10.75 6.34 -0.98
C ARG A 12 11.42 6.61 0.36
N ALA A 13 11.06 7.71 1.01
CA ALA A 13 11.60 8.04 2.33
C ALA A 13 11.23 6.99 3.39
N LEU A 14 9.98 6.53 3.43
CA LEU A 14 9.56 5.45 4.34
C LEU A 14 10.25 4.12 4.04
N ARG A 15 10.36 3.75 2.76
CA ARG A 15 11.05 2.52 2.35
C ARG A 15 12.52 2.56 2.77
N ASN A 16 13.18 3.71 2.66
CA ASN A 16 14.55 3.89 3.13
C ASN A 16 14.67 3.75 4.66
N GLU A 17 13.73 4.29 5.44
CA GLU A 17 13.72 4.07 6.90
C GLU A 17 13.56 2.58 7.25
N PHE A 18 12.73 1.87 6.49
CA PHE A 18 12.42 0.47 6.77
C PHE A 18 13.42 -0.52 6.20
N ALA A 19 14.21 -0.17 5.19
CA ALA A 19 15.10 -1.09 4.49
C ALA A 19 16.02 -1.86 5.47
N GLY A 20 16.70 -1.14 6.37
CA GLY A 20 17.57 -1.77 7.38
C GLY A 20 16.82 -2.64 8.38
N LEU A 21 15.61 -2.23 8.79
CA LEU A 21 14.77 -3.03 9.68
C LEU A 21 14.26 -4.29 8.97
N THR A 22 13.82 -4.19 7.71
CA THR A 22 13.33 -5.33 6.93
C THR A 22 14.43 -6.36 6.69
N ALA A 23 15.64 -5.92 6.34
CA ALA A 23 16.76 -6.82 6.12
C ALA A 23 17.11 -7.62 7.39
N ARG A 24 17.03 -6.98 8.56
CA ARG A 24 17.37 -7.60 9.84
C ARG A 24 16.24 -8.44 10.45
N LEU A 25 14.99 -7.99 10.35
CA LEU A 25 13.86 -8.56 11.10
C LEU A 25 12.98 -9.47 10.25
N CYS A 26 12.89 -9.26 8.93
CA CYS A 26 11.87 -9.93 8.12
C CYS A 26 12.33 -11.24 7.49
N ALA A 27 13.63 -11.45 7.28
CA ALA A 27 14.16 -12.63 6.58
C ALA A 27 13.76 -13.97 7.24
N THR A 28 13.64 -13.98 8.57
CA THR A 28 13.29 -15.16 9.37
C THR A 28 12.00 -14.97 10.17
N CYS A 29 11.17 -13.98 9.81
CA CYS A 29 9.99 -13.66 10.59
C CYS A 29 8.95 -14.79 10.50
N PRO A 30 8.50 -15.37 11.63
CA PRO A 30 7.52 -16.45 11.62
C PRO A 30 6.13 -15.99 11.17
N ASN A 31 5.84 -14.68 11.32
CA ASN A 31 4.55 -14.07 11.01
C ASN A 31 4.75 -12.86 10.07
N PRO A 32 5.07 -13.08 8.79
CA PRO A 32 5.41 -12.00 7.87
C PRO A 32 4.17 -11.16 7.53
N CYS A 33 4.05 -10.01 8.18
CA CYS A 33 2.99 -9.03 7.95
C CYS A 33 2.87 -8.54 6.50
N CYS A 34 3.90 -8.73 5.67
CA CYS A 34 3.84 -8.42 4.25
C CYS A 34 3.05 -9.44 3.42
N ARG A 35 2.70 -10.61 3.98
CA ARG A 35 2.01 -11.68 3.26
C ARG A 35 0.49 -11.63 3.43
N VAL A 36 -0.04 -11.11 4.54
CA VAL A 36 -1.46 -11.22 4.89
C VAL A 36 -1.94 -10.10 5.83
N PRO A 37 -3.16 -9.54 5.64
CA PRO A 37 -3.91 -9.41 4.38
C PRO A 37 -3.45 -8.16 3.61
N ALA A 38 -3.68 -8.17 2.30
CA ALA A 38 -3.39 -7.02 1.45
C ALA A 38 -4.26 -5.83 1.85
N ARG A 39 -3.65 -4.66 2.06
CA ARG A 39 -4.36 -3.40 2.25
C ARG A 39 -4.31 -2.56 0.98
N VAL A 40 -4.64 -3.20 -0.14
CA VAL A 40 -4.63 -2.59 -1.48
C VAL A 40 -6.02 -2.04 -1.75
N GLY A 41 -6.13 -0.73 -1.90
CA GLY A 41 -7.36 -0.07 -2.34
C GLY A 41 -7.38 0.16 -3.86
N PRO A 42 -8.55 0.43 -4.46
CA PRO A 42 -8.67 0.74 -5.89
C PRO A 42 -7.83 1.95 -6.31
N VAL A 43 -7.74 2.97 -5.44
CA VAL A 43 -6.92 4.16 -5.70
C VAL A 43 -5.43 3.83 -5.74
N ASP A 44 -4.96 2.84 -4.96
CA ASP A 44 -3.56 2.41 -5.03
C ASP A 44 -3.22 1.81 -6.40
N VAL A 45 -4.12 0.97 -6.95
CA VAL A 45 -3.99 0.39 -8.29
C VAL A 45 -3.97 1.49 -9.36
N LEU A 46 -4.93 2.42 -9.30
CA LEU A 46 -5.01 3.53 -10.26
C LEU A 46 -3.76 4.42 -10.23
N LEU A 47 -3.21 4.68 -9.03
CA LEU A 47 -1.97 5.44 -8.87
C LEU A 47 -0.78 4.71 -9.48
N ALA A 48 -0.70 3.39 -9.28
CA ALA A 48 0.36 2.59 -9.87
C ALA A 48 0.27 2.59 -11.40
N GLN A 49 -0.92 2.33 -11.96
CA GLN A 49 -1.17 2.36 -13.41
C GLN A 49 -0.86 3.73 -14.01
N ALA A 50 -1.26 4.83 -13.36
CA ALA A 50 -0.91 6.19 -13.79
C ALA A 50 0.61 6.45 -13.77
N GLY A 51 1.35 5.74 -12.92
CA GLY A 51 2.80 5.73 -12.85
C GLY A 51 3.49 4.79 -13.83
N GLY A 52 2.74 4.15 -14.74
CA GLY A 52 3.25 3.22 -15.76
C GLY A 52 3.35 1.76 -15.32
N TRP A 53 2.90 1.43 -14.10
CA TRP A 53 2.84 0.04 -13.68
C TRP A 53 1.80 -0.74 -14.49
N ARG A 54 2.14 -1.97 -14.83
CA ARG A 54 1.25 -2.96 -15.45
C ARG A 54 1.38 -4.23 -14.66
N GLU A 55 0.28 -4.93 -14.45
CA GLU A 55 0.35 -6.25 -13.84
C GLU A 55 0.97 -7.23 -14.84
N ASP A 56 1.95 -8.01 -14.38
CA ASP A 56 2.55 -9.08 -15.17
C ASP A 56 1.55 -10.27 -15.23
N GLY A 57 0.78 -10.38 -16.32
CA GLY A 57 -0.13 -11.49 -16.53
C GLY A 57 -0.98 -11.36 -17.80
N ASP A 58 -1.13 -12.47 -18.53
CA ASP A 58 -1.82 -12.56 -19.83
C ASP A 58 -3.30 -13.00 -19.71
N ASP A 59 -3.83 -13.21 -18.49
CA ASP A 59 -5.21 -13.72 -18.31
C ASP A 59 -6.03 -13.00 -17.20
N ARG A 60 -6.89 -12.10 -17.70
CA ARG A 60 -8.34 -11.91 -17.44
C ARG A 60 -8.94 -11.12 -16.29
N ASP A 61 -8.27 -10.85 -15.17
CA ASP A 61 -8.91 -10.06 -14.11
C ASP A 61 -8.37 -8.62 -14.04
N ASP A 62 -9.27 -7.63 -14.10
CA ASP A 62 -8.91 -6.22 -13.94
C ASP A 62 -8.37 -5.99 -12.51
N PRO A 63 -7.11 -5.50 -12.35
CA PRO A 63 -6.51 -5.30 -11.04
C PRO A 63 -7.30 -4.33 -10.14
N VAL A 64 -8.04 -3.39 -10.74
CA VAL A 64 -8.93 -2.50 -10.00
C VAL A 64 -10.10 -3.31 -9.41
N MET A 65 -10.67 -4.24 -10.19
CA MET A 65 -11.74 -5.12 -9.71
C MET A 65 -11.28 -6.06 -8.62
N ILE A 66 -10.04 -6.59 -8.72
CA ILE A 66 -9.42 -7.38 -7.64
C ILE A 66 -9.34 -6.54 -6.36
N ALA A 67 -8.81 -5.31 -6.44
CA ALA A 67 -8.70 -4.43 -5.28
C ALA A 67 -10.06 -4.04 -4.67
N ILE A 68 -11.08 -3.83 -5.51
CA ILE A 68 -12.47 -3.62 -5.04
C ILE A 68 -12.96 -4.86 -4.27
N ALA A 69 -12.82 -6.05 -4.84
CA ALA A 69 -13.27 -7.30 -4.20
C ALA A 69 -12.58 -7.51 -2.84
N GLN A 70 -11.29 -7.19 -2.73
CA GLN A 70 -10.57 -7.25 -1.46
C GLN A 70 -11.08 -6.23 -0.43
N ALA A 71 -11.27 -4.97 -0.86
CA ALA A 71 -11.78 -3.92 0.01
C ALA A 71 -13.21 -4.24 0.51
N THR A 72 -14.08 -4.76 -0.36
CA THR A 72 -15.43 -5.20 0.00
C THR A 72 -15.39 -6.39 0.95
N SER A 73 -14.53 -7.39 0.70
CA SER A 73 -14.39 -8.55 1.59
C SER A 73 -13.95 -8.15 2.99
N ALA A 74 -13.04 -7.17 3.11
CA ALA A 74 -12.60 -6.63 4.39
C ALA A 74 -13.68 -5.85 5.16
N LEU A 75 -14.73 -5.36 4.47
CA LEU A 75 -15.88 -4.69 5.10
C LEU A 75 -16.98 -5.68 5.53
N VAL A 76 -17.09 -6.83 4.84
CA VAL A 76 -18.13 -7.84 5.10
C VAL A 76 -17.69 -8.86 6.14
N LEU A 77 -16.41 -9.22 6.16
CA LEU A 77 -15.84 -10.14 7.12
C LEU A 77 -15.32 -9.32 8.31
N ASP A 78 -16.06 -9.38 9.40
CA ASP A 78 -15.83 -8.65 10.65
C ASP A 78 -14.54 -9.14 11.34
N GLY A 79 -13.38 -8.75 10.80
CA GLY A 79 -12.07 -8.95 11.42
C GLY A 79 -11.43 -10.34 11.27
N GLU A 80 -12.08 -11.30 10.61
CA GLU A 80 -11.42 -12.59 10.32
C GLU A 80 -10.21 -12.34 9.40
N PRO A 81 -8.99 -12.73 9.81
CA PRO A 81 -7.81 -12.54 8.99
C PRO A 81 -8.00 -13.38 7.73
N LEU A 82 -8.28 -12.70 6.61
CA LEU A 82 -8.28 -13.30 5.28
C LEU A 82 -6.98 -14.08 5.15
N SER A 83 -7.01 -15.39 5.31
CA SER A 83 -5.84 -16.28 5.19
C SER A 83 -5.28 -16.32 3.76
N VAL A 84 -5.94 -15.59 2.85
CA VAL A 84 -5.59 -15.46 1.46
C VAL A 84 -4.38 -14.53 1.32
N PRO A 85 -3.28 -15.00 0.69
CA PRO A 85 -2.14 -14.15 0.41
C PRO A 85 -2.53 -12.96 -0.48
N CYS A 86 -1.79 -11.86 -0.34
CA CYS A 86 -1.99 -10.70 -1.21
C CYS A 86 -1.88 -11.09 -2.70
N PRO A 87 -2.87 -10.80 -3.56
CA PRO A 87 -2.85 -11.17 -4.97
C PRO A 87 -1.75 -10.43 -5.76
N PHE A 88 -1.34 -9.26 -5.25
CA PHE A 88 -0.24 -8.46 -5.79
C PHE A 88 1.13 -8.85 -5.21
N LEU A 89 1.23 -9.95 -4.47
CA LEU A 89 2.47 -10.50 -3.95
C LEU A 89 2.81 -11.80 -4.71
N ARG A 90 3.91 -11.78 -5.46
CA ARG A 90 4.43 -12.92 -6.24
C ARG A 90 5.68 -13.50 -5.57
N SER A 91 6.27 -14.52 -6.22
CA SER A 91 7.49 -15.20 -5.74
C SER A 91 8.68 -14.25 -5.54
N HIS A 92 8.77 -13.19 -6.36
CA HIS A 92 9.81 -12.16 -6.27
C HIS A 92 9.43 -10.96 -5.37
N GLY A 93 8.25 -10.98 -4.75
CA GLY A 93 7.77 -9.91 -3.89
C GLY A 93 6.57 -9.16 -4.46
N CYS A 94 6.35 -7.94 -3.97
CA CYS A 94 5.21 -7.13 -4.38
C CYS A 94 5.40 -6.65 -5.82
N THR A 95 4.36 -6.80 -6.64
CA THR A 95 4.39 -6.37 -8.05
C THR A 95 4.38 -4.85 -8.21
N PHE A 96 3.89 -4.12 -7.21
CA PHE A 96 3.91 -2.66 -7.22
C PHE A 96 5.36 -2.12 -7.16
N PRO A 97 5.67 -1.06 -7.92
CA PRO A 97 6.94 -0.36 -7.79
C PRO A 97 7.15 0.14 -6.36
N ASP A 98 8.40 0.20 -5.91
CA ASP A 98 8.74 0.53 -4.53
C ASP A 98 8.18 1.87 -4.04
N ASP A 99 7.98 2.82 -4.94
CA ASP A 99 7.45 4.14 -4.64
C ASP A 99 5.97 4.33 -5.02
N LEU A 100 5.29 3.24 -5.35
CA LEU A 100 3.87 3.18 -5.69
C LEU A 100 3.15 2.03 -4.97
N ARG A 101 3.77 1.45 -3.94
CA ARG A 101 3.11 0.42 -3.10
C ARG A 101 1.87 0.99 -2.41
N PRO A 102 0.87 0.15 -2.10
CA PRO A 102 -0.34 0.62 -1.44
C PRO A 102 -0.07 1.40 -0.16
N VAL A 103 -0.83 2.48 0.05
CA VAL A 103 -0.57 3.43 1.14
C VAL A 103 -0.55 2.76 2.51
N GLU A 104 -1.48 1.84 2.76
CA GLU A 104 -1.60 1.15 4.04
C GLU A 104 -0.56 0.05 4.21
N CYS A 105 -0.03 -0.51 3.12
CA CYS A 105 1.11 -1.42 3.17
C CYS A 105 2.41 -0.67 3.51
N THR A 106 2.63 0.52 2.94
CA THR A 106 3.80 1.34 3.25
C THR A 106 3.71 2.01 4.62
N ALA A 107 2.51 2.38 5.08
CA ALA A 107 2.34 3.02 6.38
C ALA A 107 2.39 2.03 7.56
N PHE A 108 2.36 0.73 7.30
CA PHE A 108 2.33 -0.29 8.33
C PHE A 108 3.68 -0.44 9.05
N VAL A 109 3.66 -0.44 10.38
CA VAL A 109 4.81 -0.70 11.23
C VAL A 109 4.44 -1.82 12.19
N CYS A 110 5.08 -2.98 12.07
CA CYS A 110 4.83 -4.10 12.98
C CYS A 110 5.41 -3.83 14.38
N ARG A 111 4.96 -4.62 15.36
CA ARG A 111 5.42 -4.51 16.75
C ARG A 111 6.95 -4.60 16.87
N ASP A 112 7.57 -5.54 16.16
CA ASP A 112 9.02 -5.79 16.26
C ASP A 112 9.83 -4.66 15.62
N MET A 113 9.35 -4.11 14.50
CA MET A 113 9.93 -2.90 13.91
C MET A 113 9.81 -1.72 14.86
N LEU A 114 8.65 -1.52 15.48
CA LEU A 114 8.43 -0.43 16.42
C LEU A 114 9.34 -0.53 17.66
N ALA A 115 9.52 -1.74 18.18
CA ALA A 115 10.41 -2.03 19.30
C ALA A 115 11.89 -1.80 18.94
N ALA A 116 12.25 -2.01 17.68
CA ALA A 116 13.61 -1.81 17.18
C ALA A 116 13.96 -0.35 16.84
N MET A 117 12.98 0.57 16.83
CA MET A 117 13.21 1.99 16.52
C MET A 117 13.47 2.82 17.77
N ASP A 118 14.45 3.72 17.70
CA ASP A 118 14.64 4.74 18.73
C ASP A 118 13.53 5.83 18.68
N ALA A 119 13.54 6.77 19.63
CA ALA A 119 12.54 7.84 19.68
C ALA A 119 12.58 8.77 18.45
N ARG A 120 13.78 9.05 17.91
CA ARG A 120 13.97 9.93 16.76
C ARG A 120 13.46 9.27 15.48
N GLN A 121 13.77 8.00 15.28
CA GLN A 121 13.28 7.17 14.18
C GLN A 121 11.77 7.08 14.22
N ARG A 122 11.17 6.79 15.40
CA ARG A 122 9.70 6.75 15.56
C ARG A 122 9.04 8.07 15.19
N ALA A 123 9.57 9.20 15.66
CA ALA A 123 9.07 10.53 15.32
C ALA A 123 9.16 10.81 13.80
N ARG A 124 10.28 10.43 13.17
CA ARG A 124 10.48 10.58 11.74
C ARG A 124 9.52 9.73 10.92
N VAL A 125 9.37 8.44 11.25
CA VAL A 125 8.43 7.54 10.58
C VAL A 125 7.00 8.06 10.72
N ARG A 126 6.58 8.47 11.93
CA ARG A 126 5.24 9.06 12.16
C ARG A 126 5.00 10.29 11.28
N ARG A 127 5.99 11.19 11.16
CA ARG A 127 5.89 12.35 10.27
C ARG A 127 5.71 11.93 8.81
N LEU A 128 6.55 11.02 8.32
CA LEU A 128 6.51 10.54 6.95
C LEU A 128 5.20 9.80 6.62
N VAL A 129 4.69 8.96 7.54
CA VAL A 129 3.36 8.33 7.40
C VAL A 129 2.25 9.38 7.29
N GLY A 130 2.33 10.45 8.09
CA GLY A 130 1.40 11.57 7.98
C GLY A 130 1.48 12.29 6.63
N GLU A 131 2.69 12.51 6.10
CA GLU A 131 2.91 13.11 4.78
C GLU A 131 2.37 12.23 3.64
N LEU A 132 2.64 10.92 3.72
CA LEU A 132 2.15 9.93 2.78
C LEU A 132 0.62 9.93 2.73
N ARG A 133 -0.04 9.79 3.89
CA ARG A 133 -1.51 9.76 3.98
C ARG A 133 -2.17 11.06 3.53
N ARG A 134 -1.58 12.22 3.84
CA ARG A 134 -2.08 13.52 3.35
C ARG A 134 -1.99 13.62 1.82
N SER A 135 -0.88 13.18 1.24
CA SER A 135 -0.70 13.20 -0.22
C SER A 135 -1.62 12.21 -0.91
N TYR A 136 -1.78 11.01 -0.36
CA TYR A 136 -2.76 10.03 -0.81
C TYR A 136 -4.18 10.61 -0.78
N ALA A 137 -4.62 11.21 0.35
CA ALA A 137 -5.95 11.81 0.46
C ALA A 137 -6.20 12.97 -0.53
N ARG A 138 -5.15 13.71 -0.94
CA ARG A 138 -5.26 14.70 -2.03
C ARG A 138 -5.48 14.03 -3.37
N LEU A 139 -4.74 12.96 -3.65
CA LEU A 139 -4.86 12.18 -4.89
C LEU A 139 -6.23 11.48 -4.99
N SER A 140 -6.67 10.79 -3.93
CA SER A 140 -7.97 10.11 -3.88
C SER A 140 -9.13 11.07 -4.15
N ARG A 141 -9.11 12.27 -3.56
CA ARG A 141 -10.11 13.31 -3.86
C ARG A 141 -10.05 13.79 -5.30
N GLY A 142 -8.85 13.88 -5.89
CA GLY A 142 -8.67 14.20 -7.30
C GLY A 142 -9.29 13.17 -8.24
N PHE A 143 -9.16 11.88 -7.92
CA PHE A 143 -9.81 10.80 -8.66
C PHE A 143 -11.33 10.80 -8.49
N ALA A 144 -11.82 10.95 -7.26
CA ALA A 144 -13.26 10.99 -6.98
C ALA A 144 -13.99 12.09 -7.76
N ARG A 145 -13.34 13.23 -8.04
CA ARG A 145 -13.91 14.32 -8.86
C ARG A 145 -13.98 14.02 -10.35
N LYS A 146 -13.16 13.08 -10.85
CA LYS A 146 -13.06 12.74 -12.28
C LYS A 146 -13.95 11.56 -12.66
N VAL A 147 -14.42 10.79 -11.69
CA VAL A 147 -15.40 9.73 -11.93
C VAL A 147 -16.78 10.40 -12.05
N PRO A 148 -17.43 10.40 -13.24
CA PRO A 148 -18.78 10.92 -13.35
C PRO A 148 -19.70 10.15 -12.39
N ALA A 149 -20.62 10.86 -11.73
CA ALA A 149 -21.64 10.20 -10.92
C ALA A 149 -22.37 9.18 -11.80
N ALA A 150 -22.58 7.96 -11.28
CA ALA A 150 -23.36 6.97 -12.00
C ALA A 150 -24.75 7.58 -12.31
N PRO A 151 -25.27 7.44 -13.53
CA PRO A 151 -26.62 7.94 -13.82
C PRO A 151 -27.61 7.23 -12.90
N ASP A 152 -28.48 8.02 -12.25
CA ASP A 152 -29.59 7.50 -11.47
C ASP A 152 -30.39 6.51 -12.33
N ARG A 153 -30.50 5.27 -11.86
CA ARG A 153 -31.28 4.21 -12.52
C ARG A 153 -32.71 4.20 -12.02
#